data_AF-A0A2W5XSM6-F1
#
_entry.id   AF-A0A2W5XSM6-F1
#
_cell.length_a   1.000
_cell.length_b   1.000
_cell.length_c   1.000
_cell.angle_alpha   90.00
_cell.angle_beta   90.00
_cell.angle_gamma   90.00
#
_symmetry.space_group_name_H-M   'P 1'
#
loop_
_entity.id
_entity.type
_entity.pdbx_description
1 polymer ?
#
loop_
_entity_poly.entity_id
_entity_poly.type
_entity_poly.pdbx_seq_one_letter_code
_entity_poly.pdbx_strand_id
1 'polypeptide(L)'
;MPRIRPVRFLVVTILSLSVAACGGSGSGAGAGGGKANLHLLVVNSSQSPVTVTYSGGEPLSTSQDKPKVEKCTAARLDYLLKDPFQVSVDGKQVFDSSSLPAGLPQGGATDVTLGMTVAKDGKTTVDQPIGVGKDITKPAALGICY
;
A
#
# COMPACT_ATOMS: atom_id res chain seq x y z
N MET A 1 35.93 64.49 40.12
CA MET A 1 37.12 63.64 39.91
C MET A 1 36.81 62.28 40.53
N PRO A 2 37.05 61.09 39.94
CA PRO A 2 37.51 60.70 38.60
C PRO A 2 36.45 59.93 37.77
N ARG A 3 36.82 59.69 36.51
CA ARG A 3 36.09 58.99 35.43
C ARG A 3 36.24 57.47 35.56
N ILE A 4 35.19 56.70 35.27
CA ILE A 4 35.29 55.32 34.76
C ILE A 4 34.27 55.14 33.61
N ARG A 5 34.76 54.58 32.51
CA ARG A 5 34.18 54.58 31.15
C ARG A 5 33.09 53.51 30.96
N PRO A 6 32.23 53.64 29.93
CA PRO A 6 31.14 52.70 29.67
C PRO A 6 31.64 51.42 29.01
N VAL A 7 31.36 50.27 29.60
CA VAL A 7 31.52 48.98 28.92
C VAL A 7 30.20 48.65 28.23
N ARG A 8 30.19 48.85 26.91
CA ARG A 8 29.15 48.38 26.01
C ARG A 8 29.16 46.85 26.06
N PHE A 9 28.19 46.24 26.74
CA PHE A 9 27.96 44.81 26.59
C PHE A 9 27.25 44.57 25.25
N LEU A 10 28.07 44.21 24.27
CA LEU A 10 27.66 43.60 23.01
C LEU A 10 27.02 42.24 23.36
N VAL A 11 25.69 42.17 23.40
CA VAL A 11 24.98 40.89 23.46
C VAL A 11 25.10 40.25 22.09
N VAL A 12 26.08 39.35 21.95
CA VAL A 12 26.22 38.49 20.78
C VAL A 12 25.12 37.44 20.86
N THR A 13 24.15 37.56 19.97
CA THR A 13 23.15 36.54 19.69
C THR A 13 23.89 35.28 19.23
N ILE A 14 24.01 34.28 20.11
CA ILE A 14 24.52 32.96 19.74
C ILE A 14 23.42 32.33 18.88
N LEU A 15 23.59 32.49 17.56
CA LEU A 15 22.91 31.71 16.56
C LEU A 15 23.33 30.25 16.79
N SER A 16 22.43 29.45 17.35
CA SER A 16 22.61 28.00 17.48
C SER A 16 22.73 27.42 16.07
N LEU A 17 23.95 27.32 15.57
CA LEU A 17 24.28 26.51 14.40
C LEU A 17 23.92 25.08 14.76
N SER A 18 22.80 24.61 14.20
CA SER A 18 22.52 23.18 14.05
C SER A 18 23.62 22.59 13.18
N VAL A 19 24.73 22.19 13.82
CA VAL A 19 25.66 21.23 13.28
C VAL A 19 24.90 19.91 13.23
N ALA A 20 24.11 19.72 12.17
CA ALA A 20 23.70 18.40 11.75
C ALA A 20 24.98 17.70 11.27
N ALA A 21 25.68 17.13 12.25
CA ALA A 21 26.75 16.22 12.01
C ALA A 21 26.22 15.12 11.08
N CYS A 22 27.01 14.87 10.04
CA CYS A 22 27.02 13.63 9.30
C CYS A 22 27.19 12.47 10.31
N GLY A 23 26.07 11.97 10.81
CA GLY A 23 25.93 10.75 11.58
C GLY A 23 25.01 9.85 10.79
N GLY A 24 25.59 8.98 9.97
CA GLY A 24 24.87 7.85 9.42
C GLY A 24 24.42 6.96 10.57
N SER A 25 23.22 7.21 11.08
CA SER A 25 22.44 6.20 11.78
C SER A 25 21.54 5.56 10.74
N GLY A 26 22.04 4.48 10.15
CA GLY A 26 21.17 3.49 9.54
C GLY A 26 20.24 2.96 10.62
N SER A 27 19.05 3.52 10.72
CA SER A 27 17.91 2.88 11.38
C SER A 27 17.32 1.85 10.43
N GLY A 28 18.14 0.83 10.12
CA GLY A 28 17.66 -0.45 9.65
C GLY A 28 17.27 -1.30 10.86
N ALA A 29 16.21 -2.09 10.67
CA ALA A 29 15.71 -3.14 11.56
C ALA A 29 14.86 -2.67 12.75
N GLY A 30 13.59 -2.44 12.44
CA GLY A 30 12.46 -2.58 13.36
C GLY A 30 11.28 -3.24 12.64
N ALA A 31 11.49 -4.45 12.11
CA ALA A 31 10.38 -5.33 11.72
C ALA A 31 9.62 -5.69 13.00
N GLY A 32 8.46 -5.05 13.22
CA GLY A 32 7.66 -5.30 14.41
C GLY A 32 6.41 -4.43 14.52
N GLY A 33 5.30 -4.92 13.95
CA GLY A 33 3.99 -4.77 14.60
C GLY A 33 2.95 -3.83 13.97
N GLY A 34 3.25 -3.09 12.91
CA GLY A 34 2.22 -2.45 12.09
C GLY A 34 1.58 -3.49 11.17
N LYS A 35 0.29 -3.77 11.33
CA LYS A 35 -0.45 -4.66 10.43
C LYS A 35 -0.51 -4.03 9.03
N ALA A 36 0.36 -4.47 8.11
CA ALA A 36 0.34 -4.05 6.72
C ALA A 36 -0.94 -4.53 6.03
N ASN A 37 -1.48 -3.75 5.09
CA ASN A 37 -2.68 -4.15 4.35
C ASN A 37 -2.35 -4.54 2.90
N LEU A 38 -3.22 -5.39 2.35
CA LEU A 38 -3.32 -5.63 0.92
C LEU A 38 -4.55 -4.90 0.40
N HIS A 39 -4.34 -3.98 -0.54
CA HIS A 39 -5.39 -3.31 -1.30
C HIS A 39 -5.55 -4.01 -2.64
N LEU A 40 -6.67 -4.70 -2.82
CA LEU A 40 -6.99 -5.47 -4.01
C LEU A 40 -8.03 -4.73 -4.86
N LEU A 41 -7.68 -4.34 -6.08
CA LEU A 41 -8.64 -3.86 -7.07
C LEU A 41 -8.99 -4.99 -8.03
N VAL A 42 -10.29 -5.22 -8.20
CA VAL A 42 -10.82 -6.23 -9.11
C VAL A 42 -11.74 -5.54 -10.11
N VAL A 43 -11.38 -5.58 -11.38
CA VAL A 43 -12.20 -5.08 -12.48
C VAL A 43 -12.86 -6.27 -13.17
N ASN A 44 -14.18 -6.42 -12.98
CA ASN A 44 -14.96 -7.47 -13.61
C ASN A 44 -15.61 -6.96 -14.91
N SER A 45 -14.95 -7.19 -16.04
CA SER A 45 -15.48 -6.93 -17.38
C SER A 45 -16.29 -8.09 -17.95
N SER A 46 -16.53 -9.16 -17.17
CA SER A 46 -17.34 -10.29 -17.61
C SER A 46 -18.84 -10.00 -17.55
N GLN A 47 -19.64 -10.89 -18.14
CA GLN A 47 -21.10 -10.78 -18.12
C GLN A 47 -21.76 -11.41 -16.88
N SER A 48 -20.96 -11.96 -15.97
CA SER A 48 -21.41 -12.65 -14.76
C SER A 48 -20.75 -12.06 -13.51
N PRO A 49 -21.40 -12.13 -12.34
CA PRO A 49 -20.70 -11.82 -11.09
C PRO A 49 -19.59 -12.84 -10.84
N VAL A 50 -18.51 -12.39 -10.21
CA VAL A 50 -17.38 -13.24 -9.80
C VAL A 50 -17.15 -13.13 -8.30
N THR A 51 -16.66 -14.20 -7.69
CA THR A 51 -16.33 -14.22 -6.25
C THR A 51 -14.83 -14.27 -6.06
N VAL A 52 -14.30 -13.32 -5.33
CA VAL A 52 -12.87 -13.25 -5.01
C VAL A 52 -12.61 -13.85 -3.64
N THR A 53 -11.56 -14.64 -3.51
CA THR A 53 -11.12 -15.17 -2.22
C THR A 53 -9.64 -14.91 -2.01
N TYR A 54 -9.28 -14.70 -0.74
CA TYR A 54 -7.94 -14.40 -0.29
C TYR A 54 -7.53 -15.42 0.78
N SER A 55 -6.38 -16.07 0.61
CA SER A 55 -5.94 -17.12 1.55
C SER A 55 -5.58 -16.56 2.93
N GLY A 56 -5.29 -15.27 3.04
CA GLY A 56 -4.96 -14.64 4.31
C GLY A 56 -6.17 -14.37 5.20
N GLY A 57 -7.40 -14.55 4.71
CA GLY A 57 -8.64 -14.46 5.48
C GLY A 57 -9.69 -13.56 4.84
N GLU A 58 -10.70 -13.21 5.64
CA GLU A 58 -11.80 -12.35 5.22
C GLU A 58 -11.34 -10.89 4.98
N PRO A 59 -12.06 -10.13 4.13
CA PRO A 59 -11.82 -8.70 3.99
C PRO A 59 -11.96 -7.98 5.33
N LEU A 60 -11.19 -6.91 5.49
CA LEU A 60 -11.31 -5.99 6.61
C LEU A 60 -12.68 -5.31 6.58
N SER A 61 -13.18 -4.93 7.76
CA SER A 61 -14.43 -4.15 7.87
C SER A 61 -14.36 -2.78 7.20
N THR A 62 -13.15 -2.29 6.91
CA THR A 62 -12.89 -1.04 6.19
C THR A 62 -12.90 -1.20 4.67
N SER A 63 -13.02 -2.43 4.16
CA SER A 63 -13.13 -2.72 2.74
C SER A 63 -14.29 -1.95 2.12
N GLN A 64 -14.04 -1.28 0.99
CA GLN A 64 -15.09 -0.51 0.30
C GLN A 64 -16.18 -1.40 -0.29
N ASP A 65 -15.84 -2.64 -0.66
CA ASP A 65 -16.78 -3.58 -1.25
C ASP A 65 -16.71 -4.97 -0.61
N LYS A 66 -17.60 -5.84 -1.11
CA LYS A 66 -17.69 -7.25 -0.74
C LYS A 66 -17.00 -8.13 -1.79
N PRO A 67 -16.56 -9.35 -1.43
CA PRO A 67 -15.83 -10.24 -2.33
C PRO A 67 -16.60 -10.70 -3.58
N LYS A 68 -17.94 -10.64 -3.55
CA LYS A 68 -18.77 -10.86 -4.72
C LYS A 68 -18.81 -9.59 -5.57
N VAL A 69 -18.09 -9.60 -6.69
CA VAL A 69 -17.95 -8.48 -7.62
C VAL A 69 -18.94 -8.64 -8.78
N GLU A 70 -19.91 -7.73 -8.87
CA GLU A 70 -20.96 -7.78 -9.89
C GLU A 70 -20.40 -7.57 -11.31
N LYS A 71 -21.16 -8.00 -12.32
CA LYS A 71 -20.77 -7.88 -13.73
C LYS A 71 -20.55 -6.42 -14.11
N CYS A 72 -19.57 -6.15 -14.97
CA CYS A 72 -19.26 -4.81 -15.47
C CYS A 72 -18.98 -3.76 -14.38
N THR A 73 -18.43 -4.19 -13.24
CA THR A 73 -18.09 -3.31 -12.11
C THR A 73 -16.65 -3.48 -11.67
N ALA A 74 -16.19 -2.59 -10.79
CA ALA A 74 -14.92 -2.73 -10.09
C ALA A 74 -15.15 -2.72 -8.57
N ALA A 75 -14.40 -3.55 -7.86
CA ALA A 75 -14.40 -3.64 -6.42
C ALA A 75 -13.00 -3.37 -5.86
N ARG A 76 -12.93 -2.66 -4.74
CA ARG A 76 -11.74 -2.49 -3.92
C ARG A 76 -11.96 -3.26 -2.62
N LEU A 77 -11.12 -4.27 -2.40
CA LEU A 77 -11.13 -5.13 -1.24
C LEU A 77 -9.87 -4.91 -0.43
N ASP A 78 -10.02 -4.65 0.86
CA ASP A 78 -8.89 -4.44 1.75
C ASP A 78 -8.73 -5.65 2.68
N TYR A 79 -7.52 -6.20 2.76
CA TYR A 79 -7.20 -7.36 3.59
C TYR A 79 -6.03 -7.07 4.51
N LEU A 80 -5.97 -7.78 5.64
CA LEU A 80 -4.72 -7.85 6.39
C LEU A 80 -3.70 -8.64 5.57
N LEU A 81 -2.54 -8.05 5.30
CA LEU A 81 -1.49 -8.73 4.56
C LEU A 81 -0.93 -9.91 5.38
N LYS A 82 -0.95 -11.09 4.77
CA LYS A 82 -0.22 -12.27 5.24
C LYS A 82 0.70 -12.74 4.13
N ASP A 83 2.00 -12.84 4.40
CA ASP A 83 3.00 -13.31 3.42
C ASP A 83 3.48 -14.72 3.84
N PRO A 84 3.36 -15.76 3.00
CA PRO A 84 2.78 -15.76 1.65
C PRO A 84 1.25 -15.76 1.62
N PHE A 85 0.69 -15.32 0.49
CA PHE A 85 -0.74 -15.34 0.19
C PHE A 85 -1.06 -15.75 -1.25
N GLN A 86 -2.31 -16.15 -1.45
CA GLN A 86 -2.91 -16.46 -2.74
C GLN A 86 -4.21 -15.70 -2.92
N VAL A 87 -4.51 -15.37 -4.18
CA VAL A 87 -5.80 -14.81 -4.59
C VAL A 87 -6.43 -15.71 -5.63
N SER A 88 -7.72 -15.96 -5.46
CA SER A 88 -8.52 -16.78 -6.36
C SER A 88 -9.77 -16.04 -6.82
N VAL A 89 -10.22 -16.34 -8.03
CA VAL A 89 -11.48 -15.87 -8.61
C VAL A 89 -12.31 -17.10 -8.95
N ASP A 90 -13.53 -17.17 -8.42
CA ASP A 90 -14.45 -18.32 -8.52
C ASP A 90 -13.79 -19.66 -8.18
N GLY A 91 -12.96 -19.65 -7.13
CA GLY A 91 -12.23 -20.82 -6.65
C GLY A 91 -10.98 -21.19 -7.46
N LYS A 92 -10.70 -20.50 -8.57
CA LYS A 92 -9.48 -20.70 -9.36
C LYS A 92 -8.39 -19.75 -8.90
N GLN A 93 -7.23 -20.30 -8.50
CA GLN A 93 -6.05 -19.50 -8.16
C GLN A 93 -5.56 -18.71 -9.37
N VAL A 94 -5.35 -17.41 -9.16
CA VAL A 94 -4.90 -16.47 -10.20
C VAL A 94 -3.64 -15.71 -9.80
N PHE A 95 -3.32 -15.67 -8.49
CA PHE A 95 -2.09 -15.08 -7.98
C PHE A 95 -1.53 -15.87 -6.81
N ASP A 96 -0.20 -15.93 -6.73
CA ASP A 96 0.55 -16.54 -5.62
C ASP A 96 1.78 -15.69 -5.29
N SER A 97 1.84 -15.16 -4.07
CA SER A 97 2.93 -14.30 -3.61
C SER A 97 4.22 -15.07 -3.34
N SER A 98 4.21 -16.40 -3.29
CA SER A 98 5.44 -17.21 -3.13
C SER A 98 6.41 -17.06 -4.31
N SER A 99 5.92 -16.58 -5.45
CA SER A 99 6.75 -16.21 -6.61
C SER A 99 7.48 -14.88 -6.44
N LEU A 100 7.13 -14.09 -5.42
CA LEU A 100 7.76 -12.82 -5.10
C LEU A 100 8.85 -13.01 -4.05
N PRO A 101 9.81 -12.06 -3.94
CA PRO A 101 10.77 -12.14 -2.86
C PRO A 101 10.07 -11.93 -1.51
N ALA A 102 10.44 -12.74 -0.52
CA ALA A 102 9.84 -12.73 0.80
C ALA A 102 9.95 -11.36 1.49
N GLY A 103 9.04 -11.10 2.43
CA GLY A 103 9.06 -9.90 3.27
C GLY A 103 8.32 -8.73 2.63
N LEU A 104 7.11 -9.00 2.12
CA LEU A 104 6.20 -7.94 1.69
C LEU A 104 5.57 -7.23 2.90
N PRO A 105 5.36 -5.90 2.85
CA PRO A 105 5.83 -4.95 1.83
C PRO A 105 7.35 -4.67 1.94
N GLN A 106 8.00 -4.44 0.80
CA GLN A 106 9.44 -4.15 0.73
C GLN A 106 9.75 -2.65 0.80
N GLY A 107 11.00 -2.30 1.12
CA GLY A 107 11.52 -0.93 0.95
C GLY A 107 10.94 0.10 1.92
N GLY A 108 10.44 -0.32 3.09
CA GLY A 108 9.85 0.58 4.09
C GLY A 108 8.41 1.00 3.78
N ALA A 109 7.78 0.42 2.76
CA ALA A 109 6.36 0.61 2.50
C ALA A 109 5.49 -0.02 3.60
N THR A 110 4.28 0.48 3.77
CA THR A 110 3.32 -0.01 4.78
C THR A 110 2.27 -0.94 4.20
N ASP A 111 2.04 -0.88 2.89
CA ASP A 111 0.93 -1.58 2.23
C ASP A 111 1.35 -2.15 0.86
N VAL A 112 0.59 -3.16 0.41
CA VAL A 112 0.73 -3.80 -0.89
C VAL A 112 -0.54 -3.57 -1.70
N THR A 113 -0.39 -3.38 -3.00
CA THR A 113 -1.49 -3.10 -3.91
C THR A 113 -1.46 -4.07 -5.07
N LEU A 114 -2.59 -4.72 -5.33
CA LEU A 114 -2.75 -5.71 -6.39
C LEU A 114 -3.95 -5.35 -7.26
N GLY A 115 -3.72 -5.20 -8.56
CA GLY A 115 -4.77 -4.99 -9.55
C GLY A 115 -5.07 -6.28 -10.29
N MET A 116 -6.33 -6.51 -10.62
CA MET A 116 -6.79 -7.68 -11.34
C MET A 116 -7.90 -7.31 -12.32
N THR A 117 -7.90 -7.94 -13.49
CA THR A 117 -8.96 -7.80 -14.48
C THR A 117 -9.50 -9.16 -14.86
N VAL A 118 -10.81 -9.33 -14.77
CA VAL A 118 -11.55 -10.48 -15.31
C VAL A 118 -12.20 -10.07 -16.62
N ALA A 119 -11.74 -10.64 -17.73
CA ALA A 119 -12.19 -10.29 -19.07
C ALA A 119 -13.56 -10.92 -19.42
N LYS A 120 -14.12 -10.50 -20.57
CA LYS A 120 -15.42 -10.95 -21.10
C LYS A 120 -15.50 -12.49 -21.27
N ASP A 121 -14.37 -13.15 -21.51
CA ASP A 121 -14.22 -14.59 -21.68
C ASP A 121 -13.98 -15.36 -20.35
N GLY A 122 -14.00 -14.66 -19.21
CA GLY A 122 -13.71 -15.22 -17.89
C GLY A 122 -12.22 -15.40 -17.61
N LYS A 123 -11.33 -15.00 -18.53
CA LYS A 123 -9.89 -15.01 -18.28
C LYS A 123 -9.54 -13.94 -17.25
N THR A 124 -8.86 -14.34 -16.19
CA THR A 124 -8.33 -13.42 -15.19
C THR A 124 -6.88 -13.08 -15.49
N THR A 125 -6.54 -11.81 -15.37
CA THR A 125 -5.19 -11.28 -15.47
C THR A 125 -4.88 -10.47 -14.21
N VAL A 126 -3.61 -10.47 -13.82
CA VAL A 126 -3.12 -9.75 -12.64
C VAL A 126 -2.15 -8.69 -13.12
N ASP A 127 -2.34 -7.47 -12.66
CA ASP A 127 -1.49 -6.34 -13.01
C ASP A 127 -0.11 -6.54 -12.39
N GLN A 128 0.92 -6.47 -13.24
CA GLN A 128 2.32 -6.55 -12.84
C GLN A 128 3.06 -5.27 -13.27
N PRO A 129 3.98 -4.75 -12.46
CA PRO A 129 4.37 -5.27 -11.14
C PRO A 129 3.32 -4.98 -10.07
N ILE A 130 3.29 -5.78 -9.00
CA ILE A 130 2.52 -5.45 -7.81
C ILE A 130 2.97 -4.09 -7.23
N GLY A 131 2.01 -3.28 -6.77
CA GLY A 131 2.29 -1.99 -6.15
C GLY A 131 2.72 -2.13 -4.70
N VAL A 132 3.62 -1.27 -4.24
CA VAL A 132 3.95 -1.09 -2.81
C VAL A 132 3.72 0.37 -2.42
N GLY A 133 3.02 0.60 -1.30
CA GLY A 133 2.78 1.94 -0.74
C GLY A 133 1.95 2.89 -1.62
N LYS A 134 1.11 2.37 -2.52
CA LYS A 134 0.28 3.17 -3.43
C LYS A 134 -1.21 2.92 -3.19
N ASP A 135 -1.99 3.97 -3.03
CA ASP A 135 -3.45 3.88 -3.09
C ASP A 135 -3.92 3.40 -4.46
N ILE A 136 -4.93 2.53 -4.47
CA ILE A 136 -5.61 2.10 -5.69
C ILE A 136 -7.03 2.64 -5.73
N THR A 137 -7.36 3.30 -6.83
CA THR A 137 -8.68 3.90 -7.05
C THR A 137 -9.44 3.06 -8.06
N LYS A 138 -10.75 2.89 -7.84
CA LYS A 138 -11.61 2.20 -8.79
C LYS A 138 -11.69 2.99 -10.10
N PRO A 139 -11.62 2.32 -11.27
CA PRO A 139 -11.95 2.96 -12.53
C PRO A 139 -13.44 3.33 -12.57
N ALA A 140 -13.80 4.29 -13.44
CA ALA A 140 -15.19 4.64 -13.66
C ALA A 140 -15.97 3.46 -14.26
N ALA A 141 -17.15 3.16 -13.69
CA ALA A 141 -17.99 2.04 -14.14
C ALA A 141 -18.36 2.11 -15.63
N LEU A 142 -18.50 3.33 -16.17
CA LEU A 142 -18.80 3.59 -17.58
C LEU A 142 -17.66 3.21 -18.54
N GLY A 143 -16.56 2.62 -18.10
CA GLY A 143 -15.46 2.15 -18.95
C GLY A 143 -15.24 0.63 -18.97
N ILE A 144 -15.94 -0.13 -18.12
CA ILE A 144 -15.52 -1.52 -17.80
C ILE A 144 -15.99 -2.55 -18.83
N CYS A 145 -17.16 -2.36 -19.44
CA CYS A 145 -17.76 -3.32 -20.38
C CYS A 145 -18.02 -2.78 -21.79
N TYR A 146 -17.56 -1.57 -22.09
CA TYR A 146 -17.73 -0.98 -23.42
C TYR A 146 -16.90 -1.72 -24.48
#